data_AF-A0A8D8ZZD4-F1
#
_entry.id   AF-A0A8D8ZZD4-F1
#
_cell.length_a   1.000
_cell.length_b   1.000
_cell.length_c   1.000
_cell.angle_alpha   90.00
_cell.angle_beta   90.00
_cell.angle_gamma   90.00
#
_symmetry.space_group_name_H-M   'P 1'
#
loop_
_entity.id
_entity.type
_entity.pdbx_description
1 polymer ?
#
loop_
_entity_poly.entity_id
_entity_poly.type
_entity_poly.pdbx_seq_one_letter_code
_entity_poly.pdbx_strand_id
1 'polypeptide(L)'
;MVHCGSCGTLPVPLSSLPVTLPPSPPLPLSHHTDWQRVQCPRCGAGDARRETDTMDTFVDSSWYYARYLDPNNTECAFSAAQARSWLPVDLYVGGKEHAVLHLYYARFVAHFLHAQGRTPTREPFKRLLVQGMIMGQTHREQSTGKYLKPDEVYTEGGGGGGKKSTKSEGTVYSVATREPVTVSWEKMSKSKHNGVNPAYLVKQYGVDTMRLFVLCDVAPTSQKNWSHAAFPGILNWQVKLWLLVKDYLRYSRDPDSLIRTKLTPEQTAAAEHKLCAVRNQTVRAVTYAYSRNHQLNAAICRLQSYTTSLRNTAPSIKASSPVYSRYVAELLTMLAPMTPHLSCFLWECCEFPGHLWDTSAAPSWPQVDDHWPLSFRVLIHKKPILTVPVVKSELVKLSKGTALALLVEQVRANEKTMAAYRYLLDLETELSEENEHIQFSIDPNEEAVLTLPLAMKRAKPDETDETNETQDEETRGHG
;
A
#
# COMPACT_ATOMS: atom_id res chain seq x y z
N MET A 1 -22.16 11.92 32.45
CA MET A 1 -22.54 13.17 33.15
C MET A 1 -23.39 12.82 34.38
N VAL A 2 -23.62 13.77 35.29
CA VAL A 2 -24.55 13.65 36.43
C VAL A 2 -25.54 14.82 36.38
N HIS A 3 -26.83 14.55 36.49
CA HIS A 3 -27.92 15.53 36.51
C HIS A 3 -28.42 15.71 37.94
N CYS A 4 -28.37 16.94 38.44
CA CYS A 4 -28.87 17.33 39.76
C CYS A 4 -29.95 18.40 39.60
N GLY A 5 -31.06 18.27 40.32
CA GLY A 5 -32.17 19.24 40.25
C GLY A 5 -31.76 20.67 40.64
N SER A 6 -30.80 20.80 41.57
CA SER A 6 -30.33 22.12 42.05
C SER A 6 -29.11 22.66 41.30
N CYS A 7 -28.19 21.78 40.88
CA CYS A 7 -26.92 22.20 40.26
C CYS A 7 -26.87 22.04 38.73
N GLY A 8 -27.91 21.47 38.12
CA GLY A 8 -27.96 21.18 36.69
C GLY A 8 -27.10 19.98 36.28
N THR A 9 -26.58 20.02 35.06
CA THR A 9 -25.76 18.97 34.46
C THR A 9 -24.28 19.19 34.78
N LEU A 10 -23.64 18.22 35.41
CA LEU A 10 -22.27 18.29 35.89
C LEU A 10 -21.42 17.16 35.31
N PRO A 11 -20.12 17.38 35.06
CA PRO A 11 -19.19 16.29 34.76
C PRO A 11 -18.96 15.43 36.00
N VAL A 12 -18.65 14.16 35.76
CA VAL A 12 -18.16 13.26 36.83
C VAL A 12 -16.74 13.70 37.20
N PRO A 13 -16.37 13.74 38.50
CA PRO A 13 -15.00 14.03 38.92
C PRO A 13 -14.00 13.04 38.29
N LEU A 14 -12.82 13.52 37.91
CA LEU A 14 -11.78 12.68 37.28
C LEU A 14 -11.39 11.47 38.15
N SER A 15 -11.32 11.66 39.46
CA SER A 15 -11.02 10.60 40.45
C SER A 15 -12.12 9.53 40.57
N SER A 16 -13.31 9.79 40.01
CA SER A 16 -14.44 8.86 39.99
C SER A 16 -14.60 8.16 38.63
N LEU A 17 -13.65 8.38 37.70
CA LEU A 17 -13.58 7.64 36.44
C LEU A 17 -12.83 6.31 36.64
N PRO A 18 -13.16 5.26 35.85
CA PRO A 18 -14.23 5.22 34.86
C PRO A 18 -15.63 5.04 35.50
N VAL A 19 -16.67 5.56 34.84
CA VAL A 19 -18.05 5.16 35.16
C VAL A 19 -18.31 3.80 34.52
N THR A 20 -18.13 2.74 35.31
CA THR A 20 -18.26 1.36 34.82
C THR A 20 -19.71 1.03 34.45
N LEU A 21 -19.89 0.49 33.24
CA LEU A 21 -21.17 -0.09 32.82
C LEU A 21 -21.54 -1.27 33.74
N PRO A 22 -22.82 -1.42 34.12
CA PRO A 22 -23.26 -2.57 34.90
C PRO A 22 -23.03 -3.87 34.09
N PRO A 23 -22.80 -5.02 34.76
CA PRO A 23 -22.59 -6.29 34.08
C PRO A 23 -23.80 -6.66 33.21
N SER A 24 -23.56 -6.81 31.90
CA SER A 24 -24.48 -7.25 30.84
C SER A 24 -25.96 -6.94 31.11
N PRO A 25 -26.39 -5.67 31.03
CA PRO A 25 -27.76 -5.33 31.38
C PRO A 25 -28.69 -5.86 30.28
N PRO A 26 -29.63 -6.77 30.59
CA PRO A 26 -30.63 -7.24 29.61
C PRO A 26 -31.63 -6.12 29.23
N LEU A 27 -31.58 -4.99 29.94
CA LEU A 27 -32.47 -3.84 29.80
C LEU A 27 -31.66 -2.55 29.60
N PRO A 28 -32.20 -1.53 28.90
CA PRO A 28 -31.56 -0.22 28.78
C PRO A 28 -31.16 0.40 30.12
N LEU A 29 -30.09 1.20 30.16
CA LEU A 29 -29.56 1.83 31.38
C LEU A 29 -30.58 2.67 32.15
N SER A 30 -31.58 3.22 31.46
CA SER A 30 -32.73 3.94 32.03
C SER A 30 -33.56 3.12 33.03
N HIS A 31 -33.48 1.79 33.00
CA HIS A 31 -34.17 0.90 33.95
C HIS A 31 -33.33 0.53 35.18
N HIS A 32 -32.02 0.84 35.19
CA HIS A 32 -31.12 0.49 36.31
C HIS A 32 -31.11 1.59 37.37
N THR A 33 -32.21 1.75 38.10
CA THR A 33 -32.42 2.89 39.01
C THR A 33 -31.40 2.98 40.15
N ASP A 34 -30.82 1.86 40.58
CA ASP A 34 -29.80 1.83 41.64
C ASP A 34 -28.43 2.27 41.10
N TRP A 35 -28.08 1.88 39.88
CA TRP A 35 -26.85 2.34 39.22
C TRP A 35 -26.91 3.82 38.85
N GLN A 36 -28.09 4.33 38.50
CA GLN A 36 -28.31 5.74 38.17
C GLN A 36 -28.16 6.67 39.37
N ARG A 37 -28.62 6.25 40.55
CA ARG A 37 -28.65 7.09 41.75
C ARG A 37 -27.23 7.33 42.27
N VAL A 38 -26.85 8.61 42.35
CA VAL A 38 -25.54 9.05 42.86
C VAL A 38 -25.70 10.33 43.66
N GLN A 39 -24.70 10.62 44.50
CA GLN A 39 -24.61 11.95 45.13
C GLN A 39 -24.15 12.99 44.10
N CYS A 40 -24.70 14.19 44.18
CA CYS A 40 -24.26 15.31 43.38
C CYS A 40 -22.79 15.66 43.72
N PRO A 41 -21.87 15.69 42.74
CA PRO A 41 -20.45 15.95 43.01
C PRO A 41 -20.17 17.40 43.48
N ARG A 42 -21.15 18.31 43.36
CA ARG A 42 -21.03 19.71 43.80
C ARG A 42 -21.66 19.96 45.17
N CYS A 43 -22.93 19.57 45.36
CA CYS A 43 -23.69 19.90 46.58
C CYS A 43 -23.92 18.70 47.52
N GLY A 44 -23.53 17.49 47.13
CA GLY A 44 -23.71 16.27 47.94
C GLY A 44 -25.14 15.73 48.01
N ALA A 45 -26.13 16.39 47.40
CA ALA A 45 -27.52 15.92 47.41
C ALA A 45 -27.65 14.51 46.81
N GLY A 46 -28.41 13.63 47.48
CA GLY A 46 -28.54 12.21 47.12
C GLY A 46 -29.57 11.89 46.03
N ASP A 47 -30.18 12.91 45.43
CA ASP A 47 -31.22 12.81 44.40
C ASP A 47 -30.68 12.98 42.97
N ALA A 48 -29.36 13.08 42.80
CA ALA A 48 -28.74 13.21 41.48
C ALA A 48 -28.72 11.87 40.72
N ARG A 49 -28.75 11.96 39.39
CA ARG A 49 -28.81 10.80 38.49
C ARG A 49 -27.70 10.83 37.46
N ARG A 50 -27.08 9.69 37.18
CA ARG A 50 -26.16 9.54 36.04
C ARG A 50 -26.90 9.71 34.72
N GLU A 51 -26.20 10.27 33.74
CA GLU A 51 -26.57 10.13 32.32
C GLU A 51 -26.68 8.64 31.98
N THR A 52 -27.74 8.29 31.25
CA THR A 52 -28.01 6.91 30.84
C THR A 52 -27.68 6.66 29.38
N ASP A 53 -27.48 7.72 28.59
CA ASP A 53 -26.99 7.59 27.23
C ASP A 53 -25.52 7.16 27.21
N THR A 54 -25.19 6.29 26.26
CA THR A 54 -23.82 5.88 25.97
C THR A 54 -23.27 6.67 24.80
N MET A 55 -21.95 6.86 24.77
CA MET A 55 -21.30 7.45 23.61
C MET A 55 -21.45 6.57 22.37
N ASP A 56 -21.53 7.20 21.20
CA ASP A 56 -21.40 6.49 19.92
C ASP A 56 -20.03 5.79 19.85
N THR A 57 -20.01 4.57 19.34
CA THR A 57 -18.81 3.78 19.03
C THR A 57 -17.77 4.50 18.15
N PHE A 58 -18.17 5.54 17.42
CA PHE A 58 -17.23 6.42 16.71
C PHE A 58 -16.29 7.18 17.64
N VAL A 59 -16.68 7.45 18.90
CA VAL A 59 -15.80 8.10 19.87
C VAL A 59 -14.56 7.25 20.10
N ASP A 60 -14.71 5.94 20.34
CA ASP A 60 -13.58 5.04 20.60
C ASP A 60 -12.67 4.88 19.36
N SER A 61 -13.27 4.70 18.19
CA SER A 61 -12.53 4.54 16.93
C SER A 61 -11.88 5.83 16.43
N SER A 62 -12.17 6.99 17.01
CA SER A 62 -11.57 8.26 16.59
C SER A 62 -10.16 8.52 17.12
N TRP A 63 -9.67 7.72 18.09
CA TRP A 63 -8.35 7.95 18.70
C TRP A 63 -7.57 6.67 19.05
N TYR A 64 -8.13 5.49 18.77
CA TYR A 64 -7.48 4.20 19.04
C TYR A 64 -6.05 4.08 18.48
N TYR A 65 -5.76 4.71 17.33
CA TYR A 65 -4.43 4.72 16.73
C TYR A 65 -3.37 5.36 17.65
N ALA A 66 -3.75 6.36 18.46
CA ALA A 66 -2.87 6.96 19.45
C ALA A 66 -2.77 6.07 20.71
N ARG A 67 -3.86 5.42 21.11
CA ARG A 67 -3.86 4.48 22.26
C ARG A 67 -2.94 3.28 22.02
N TYR A 68 -2.82 2.80 20.78
CA TYR A 68 -1.91 1.69 20.45
C TYR A 68 -0.45 1.94 20.82
N LEU A 69 -0.02 3.20 20.90
CA LEU A 69 1.34 3.56 21.26
C LEU A 69 1.63 3.33 22.75
N ASP A 70 0.59 3.27 23.57
CA ASP A 70 0.70 3.14 25.03
C ASP A 70 -0.56 2.48 25.63
N PRO A 71 -0.85 1.22 25.26
CA PRO A 71 -2.16 0.60 25.50
C PRO A 71 -2.42 0.28 26.97
N ASN A 72 -1.37 0.18 27.79
CA ASN A 72 -1.44 -0.20 29.20
C ASN A 72 -1.33 0.99 30.16
N ASN A 73 -1.31 2.23 29.64
CA ASN A 73 -1.20 3.42 30.49
C ASN A 73 -2.47 3.64 31.32
N THR A 74 -2.32 3.67 32.64
CA THR A 74 -3.40 3.87 33.61
C THR A 74 -3.58 5.33 34.03
N GLU A 75 -2.58 6.18 33.79
CA GLU A 75 -2.54 7.58 34.25
C GLU A 75 -3.15 8.55 33.23
N CYS A 76 -3.06 8.22 31.95
CA CYS A 76 -3.56 9.07 30.87
C CYS A 76 -3.97 8.26 29.63
N ALA A 77 -4.59 8.94 28.67
CA ALA A 77 -5.06 8.32 27.43
C ALA A 77 -3.92 7.70 26.60
N PHE A 78 -2.77 8.36 26.50
CA PHE A 78 -1.54 7.84 25.88
C PHE A 78 -0.35 8.77 26.17
N SER A 79 0.88 8.24 26.14
CA SER A 79 2.10 9.02 26.28
C SER A 79 2.30 10.05 25.16
N ALA A 80 2.42 11.33 25.52
CA ALA A 80 2.74 12.40 24.57
C ALA A 80 4.14 12.25 23.96
N ALA A 81 5.09 11.61 24.67
CA ALA A 81 6.41 11.32 24.13
C ALA A 81 6.34 10.28 23.01
N GLN A 82 5.60 9.18 23.24
CA GLN A 82 5.37 8.17 22.22
C GLN A 82 4.62 8.75 21.01
N ALA A 83 3.59 9.57 21.26
CA ALA A 83 2.85 10.24 20.19
C ALA A 83 3.74 11.14 19.33
N ARG A 84 4.70 11.88 19.92
CA ARG A 84 5.67 12.69 19.16
C ARG A 84 6.60 11.86 18.28
N SER A 85 6.95 10.65 18.70
CA SER A 85 7.84 9.77 17.95
C SER A 85 7.14 9.00 16.84
N TRP A 86 5.88 8.60 17.04
CA TRP A 86 5.19 7.66 16.14
C TRP A 86 4.07 8.28 15.30
N LEU A 87 3.54 9.46 15.68
CA LEU A 87 2.50 10.12 14.91
C LEU A 87 3.08 11.19 13.98
N PRO A 88 2.44 11.44 12.83
CA PRO A 88 1.23 10.78 12.34
C PRO A 88 1.50 9.39 11.73
N VAL A 89 0.46 8.55 11.69
CA VAL A 89 0.51 7.21 11.09
C VAL A 89 0.90 7.35 9.61
N ASP A 90 1.95 6.64 9.18
CA ASP A 90 2.49 6.78 7.83
C ASP A 90 1.53 6.30 6.73
N LEU A 91 0.86 5.17 6.97
CA LEU A 91 -0.09 4.58 6.04
C LEU A 91 -1.30 4.01 6.79
N TYR A 92 -2.46 4.60 6.55
CA TYR A 92 -3.73 4.06 7.02
C TYR A 92 -4.40 3.26 5.90
N VAL A 93 -4.75 2.00 6.16
CA VAL A 93 -5.43 1.12 5.19
C VAL A 93 -6.85 0.83 5.69
N GLY A 94 -7.85 1.09 4.86
CA GLY A 94 -9.25 0.89 5.25
C GLY A 94 -10.19 0.91 4.06
N GLY A 95 -11.42 0.43 4.26
CA GLY A 95 -12.45 0.44 3.22
C GLY A 95 -13.03 1.84 2.96
N LYS A 96 -13.50 2.06 1.74
CA LYS A 96 -14.11 3.35 1.33
C LYS A 96 -15.35 3.72 2.14
N GLU A 97 -16.01 2.74 2.75
CA GLU A 97 -17.16 2.91 3.63
C GLU A 97 -16.87 3.77 4.87
N HIS A 98 -15.60 3.85 5.28
CA HIS A 98 -15.18 4.63 6.44
C HIS A 98 -14.78 6.08 6.08
N ALA A 99 -14.83 6.44 4.79
CA ALA A 99 -14.27 7.71 4.32
C ALA A 99 -15.02 8.95 4.82
N VAL A 100 -16.34 8.84 5.05
CA VAL A 100 -17.17 9.99 5.42
C VAL A 100 -17.24 10.19 6.94
N LEU A 101 -17.57 9.15 7.71
CA LEU A 101 -17.79 9.29 9.16
C LEU A 101 -16.50 9.08 9.96
N HIS A 102 -16.01 7.84 10.02
CA HIS A 102 -14.83 7.47 10.80
C HIS A 102 -13.62 8.38 10.54
N LEU A 103 -13.23 8.57 9.27
CA LEU A 103 -12.08 9.41 8.96
C LEU A 103 -12.30 10.89 9.32
N TYR A 104 -13.54 11.39 9.23
CA TYR A 104 -13.85 12.74 9.69
C TYR A 104 -13.69 12.86 11.20
N TYR A 105 -14.27 11.94 11.97
CA TYR A 105 -14.19 11.96 13.43
C TYR A 105 -12.75 11.75 13.93
N ALA A 106 -11.99 10.84 13.31
CA ALA A 106 -10.58 10.64 13.63
C ALA A 106 -9.75 11.92 13.41
N ARG A 107 -10.03 12.67 12.32
CA ARG A 107 -9.41 13.97 12.08
C ARG A 107 -9.87 15.02 13.08
N PHE A 108 -11.16 15.11 13.36
CA PHE A 108 -11.69 16.04 14.36
C PHE A 108 -11.01 15.85 15.73
N VAL A 109 -10.93 14.60 16.20
CA VAL A 109 -10.27 14.28 17.47
C VAL A 109 -8.76 14.54 17.39
N ALA A 110 -8.10 14.26 16.27
CA ALA A 110 -6.68 14.61 16.08
C ALA A 110 -6.42 16.12 16.19
N HIS A 111 -7.28 16.96 15.59
CA HIS A 111 -7.20 18.41 15.70
C HIS A 111 -7.39 18.88 17.15
N PHE A 112 -8.35 18.29 17.87
CA PHE A 112 -8.54 18.55 19.29
C PHE A 112 -7.31 18.15 20.11
N LEU A 113 -6.78 16.93 19.93
CA LEU A 113 -5.60 16.44 20.64
C LEU A 113 -4.36 17.29 20.35
N HIS A 114 -4.19 17.76 19.12
CA HIS A 114 -3.11 18.66 18.74
C HIS A 114 -3.26 20.03 19.42
N ALA A 115 -4.47 20.60 19.46
CA ALA A 115 -4.74 21.84 20.17
C ALA A 115 -4.46 21.72 21.68
N GLN A 116 -4.61 20.52 22.25
CA GLN A 116 -4.22 20.21 23.64
C GLN A 116 -2.73 19.86 23.81
N GLY A 117 -1.92 20.00 22.76
CA GLY A 117 -0.47 19.71 22.79
C GLY A 117 -0.13 18.21 22.96
N ARG A 118 -1.08 17.31 22.68
CA ARG A 118 -0.92 15.86 22.88
C ARG A 118 -0.32 15.13 21.67
N THR A 119 -0.47 15.69 20.47
CA THR A 119 0.05 15.12 19.22
C THR A 119 0.90 16.14 18.46
N PRO A 120 1.93 15.71 17.72
CA PRO A 120 2.83 16.62 17.00
C PRO A 120 2.15 17.29 15.78
N THR A 121 1.13 16.66 15.21
CA THR A 121 0.45 17.12 14.00
C THR A 121 -1.07 17.14 14.17
N ARG A 122 -1.73 17.98 13.37
CA ARG A 122 -3.21 18.09 13.30
C ARG A 122 -3.86 16.92 12.58
N GLU A 123 -3.19 16.41 11.55
CA GLU A 123 -3.69 15.28 10.76
C GLU A 123 -3.11 13.97 11.31
N PRO A 124 -3.95 12.93 11.51
CA PRO A 124 -3.51 11.67 12.13
C PRO A 124 -2.86 10.69 11.16
N PHE A 125 -3.10 10.83 9.85
CA PHE A 125 -2.66 9.90 8.81
C PHE A 125 -1.94 10.65 7.68
N LYS A 126 -0.70 10.27 7.34
CA LYS A 126 0.06 10.87 6.22
C LYS A 126 -0.48 10.40 4.86
N ARG A 127 -0.82 9.12 4.76
CA ARG A 127 -1.31 8.48 3.54
C ARG A 127 -2.49 7.59 3.86
N LEU A 128 -3.46 7.56 2.94
CA LEU A 128 -4.64 6.71 3.00
C LEU A 128 -4.64 5.76 1.79
N LEU A 129 -4.66 4.45 2.04
CA LEU A 129 -4.91 3.44 1.03
C LEU A 129 -6.33 2.91 1.22
N VAL A 130 -7.22 3.33 0.32
CA VAL A 130 -8.61 2.92 0.33
C VAL A 130 -8.74 1.57 -0.39
N GLN A 131 -8.93 0.50 0.35
CA GLN A 131 -9.03 -0.83 -0.24
C GLN A 131 -10.38 -1.03 -0.96
N GLY A 132 -10.34 -1.77 -2.06
CA GLY A 132 -11.51 -2.13 -2.83
C GLY A 132 -12.36 -3.19 -2.14
N MET A 133 -13.63 -3.27 -2.55
CA MET A 133 -14.58 -4.21 -1.97
C MET A 133 -14.33 -5.63 -2.48
N ILE A 134 -14.49 -6.61 -1.59
CA ILE A 134 -14.59 -8.02 -1.97
C ILE A 134 -16.04 -8.33 -2.36
N MET A 135 -16.19 -8.83 -3.58
CA MET A 135 -17.48 -9.17 -4.18
C MET A 135 -17.67 -10.69 -4.16
N GLY A 136 -18.81 -11.16 -3.65
CA GLY A 136 -19.21 -12.56 -3.70
C GLY A 136 -20.23 -12.78 -4.80
N GLN A 137 -20.18 -13.94 -5.45
CA GLN A 137 -21.14 -14.32 -6.48
C GLN A 137 -22.53 -14.54 -5.85
N THR A 138 -23.54 -13.87 -6.38
CA THR A 138 -24.93 -13.96 -5.94
C THR A 138 -25.78 -14.65 -6.99
N HIS A 139 -26.77 -15.39 -6.50
CA HIS A 139 -27.78 -16.07 -7.29
C HIS A 139 -29.12 -15.45 -6.94
N ARG A 140 -29.77 -14.79 -7.91
CA ARG A 140 -31.06 -14.14 -7.69
C ARG A 140 -32.09 -14.66 -8.68
N GLU A 141 -33.18 -15.22 -8.17
CA GLU A 141 -34.29 -15.69 -9.00
C GLU A 141 -34.92 -14.51 -9.76
N GLN A 142 -35.15 -14.67 -11.07
CA GLN A 142 -35.59 -13.55 -11.92
C GLN A 142 -37.02 -13.09 -11.64
N SER A 143 -37.90 -14.01 -11.26
CA SER A 143 -39.32 -13.75 -11.00
C SER A 143 -39.55 -13.03 -9.66
N THR A 144 -38.91 -13.51 -8.59
CA THR A 144 -39.17 -13.08 -7.21
C THR A 144 -38.12 -12.10 -6.69
N GLY A 145 -36.93 -12.05 -7.31
CA GLY A 145 -35.79 -11.30 -6.79
C GLY A 145 -35.16 -11.91 -5.53
N LYS A 146 -35.57 -13.12 -5.11
CA LYS A 146 -35.05 -13.81 -3.94
C LYS A 146 -33.61 -14.26 -4.16
N TYR A 147 -32.75 -14.03 -3.17
CA TYR A 147 -31.39 -14.58 -3.16
C TYR A 147 -31.39 -16.05 -2.77
N LEU A 148 -30.66 -16.85 -3.56
CA LEU A 148 -30.51 -18.29 -3.40
C LEU A 148 -29.09 -18.63 -2.93
N LYS A 149 -28.96 -19.74 -2.20
CA LYS A 149 -27.67 -20.28 -1.80
C LYS A 149 -26.97 -21.00 -2.97
N PRO A 150 -25.64 -21.20 -2.92
CA PRO A 150 -24.91 -21.91 -3.96
C PRO A 150 -25.39 -23.35 -4.22
N ASP A 151 -25.94 -24.03 -3.22
CA ASP A 151 -26.51 -25.39 -3.31
C ASP A 151 -27.96 -25.43 -3.81
N GLU A 152 -28.61 -24.28 -3.97
CA GLU A 152 -30.00 -24.15 -4.45
C GLU A 152 -30.08 -23.85 -5.95
N VAL A 153 -28.94 -23.86 -6.66
CA VAL A 153 -28.85 -23.56 -8.10
C VAL A 153 -28.08 -24.62 -8.87
N TYR A 154 -28.36 -24.74 -10.16
CA TYR A 154 -27.64 -25.63 -11.06
C TYR A 154 -27.54 -25.01 -12.46
N THR A 155 -26.54 -25.43 -13.26
CA THR A 155 -26.28 -24.89 -14.60
C THR A 155 -26.66 -25.89 -15.68
N GLU A 156 -27.48 -25.47 -16.65
CA GLU A 156 -27.77 -26.25 -17.87
C GLU A 156 -27.01 -25.69 -19.07
N GLY A 157 -26.53 -26.56 -19.97
CA GLY A 157 -25.89 -26.15 -21.24
C GLY A 157 -24.37 -25.89 -21.19
N GLY A 158 -23.70 -26.15 -20.06
CA GLY A 158 -22.23 -26.00 -19.94
C GLY A 158 -21.47 -27.32 -20.14
N GLY A 159 -21.29 -27.78 -21.38
CA GLY A 159 -20.53 -29.01 -21.66
C GLY A 159 -19.76 -28.96 -22.97
N GLY A 160 -18.43 -29.03 -22.90
CA GLY A 160 -17.56 -29.21 -24.07
C GLY A 160 -16.08 -29.11 -23.74
N GLY A 161 -15.47 -30.23 -23.32
CA GLY A 161 -14.02 -30.39 -23.35
C GLY A 161 -13.51 -30.36 -24.79
N GLY A 162 -12.60 -29.44 -25.09
CA GLY A 162 -11.99 -29.30 -26.41
C GLY A 162 -11.40 -27.91 -26.58
N LYS A 163 -10.13 -27.83 -26.98
CA LYS A 163 -9.34 -26.58 -27.07
C LYS A 163 -10.05 -25.50 -27.90
N LYS A 164 -10.06 -24.28 -27.33
CA LYS A 164 -10.35 -22.99 -27.98
C LYS A 164 -11.78 -22.84 -28.56
N SER A 165 -12.77 -22.74 -27.68
CA SER A 165 -13.99 -21.96 -27.97
C SER A 165 -14.27 -21.02 -26.79
N THR A 166 -14.63 -19.78 -27.12
CA THR A 166 -15.23 -18.80 -26.20
C THR A 166 -16.46 -19.43 -25.55
N LYS A 167 -16.31 -19.87 -24.29
CA LYS A 167 -17.39 -20.50 -23.52
C LYS A 167 -18.58 -19.54 -23.42
N SER A 168 -19.73 -19.92 -24.00
CA SER A 168 -21.02 -19.43 -23.52
C SER A 168 -21.19 -19.98 -22.11
N GLU A 169 -21.19 -19.12 -21.10
CA GLU A 169 -21.58 -19.52 -19.74
C GLU A 169 -23.00 -20.11 -19.81
N GLY A 170 -23.19 -21.33 -19.30
CA GLY A 170 -24.49 -21.99 -19.31
C GLY A 170 -25.51 -21.20 -18.47
N THR A 171 -26.79 -21.34 -18.78
CA THR A 171 -27.86 -20.68 -18.03
C THR A 171 -28.02 -21.35 -16.67
N VAL A 172 -28.16 -20.54 -15.61
CA VAL A 172 -28.33 -21.02 -14.23
C VAL A 172 -29.81 -21.01 -13.86
N TYR A 173 -30.26 -22.08 -13.22
CA TYR A 173 -31.64 -22.29 -12.80
C TYR A 173 -31.73 -22.63 -11.32
N SER A 174 -32.87 -22.31 -10.71
CA SER A 174 -33.22 -22.70 -9.34
C SER A 174 -33.54 -24.19 -9.27
N VAL A 175 -32.99 -24.90 -8.29
CA VAL A 175 -33.26 -26.34 -8.08
C VAL A 175 -34.74 -26.57 -7.75
N ALA A 176 -35.35 -25.67 -6.97
CA ALA A 176 -36.71 -25.84 -6.47
C ALA A 176 -37.78 -25.44 -7.50
N THR A 177 -37.61 -24.30 -8.17
CA THR A 177 -38.64 -23.71 -9.05
C THR A 177 -38.36 -23.96 -10.53
N ARG A 178 -37.14 -24.38 -10.90
CA ARG A 178 -36.66 -24.51 -12.29
C ARG A 178 -36.69 -23.20 -13.07
N GLU A 179 -36.80 -22.07 -12.37
CA GLU A 179 -36.81 -20.74 -12.97
C GLU A 179 -35.39 -20.23 -13.24
N PRO A 180 -35.21 -19.34 -14.22
CA PRO A 180 -33.92 -18.76 -14.53
C PRO A 180 -33.41 -17.87 -13.39
N VAL A 181 -32.11 -17.96 -13.13
CA VAL A 181 -31.40 -17.26 -12.06
C VAL A 181 -30.40 -16.28 -12.66
N THR A 182 -30.45 -15.03 -12.23
CA THR A 182 -29.42 -14.04 -12.52
C THR A 182 -28.22 -14.29 -11.62
N VAL A 183 -27.06 -14.48 -12.24
CA VAL A 183 -25.77 -14.55 -11.56
C VAL A 183 -25.08 -13.19 -11.65
N SER A 184 -24.69 -12.63 -10.51
CA SER A 184 -24.02 -11.34 -10.42
C SER A 184 -22.92 -11.34 -9.38
N TRP A 185 -22.07 -10.31 -9.36
CA TRP A 185 -21.07 -10.09 -8.32
C TRP A 185 -21.48 -8.90 -7.46
N GLU A 186 -21.74 -9.17 -6.18
CA GLU A 186 -22.24 -8.15 -5.24
C GLU A 186 -21.41 -8.13 -3.95
N LYS A 187 -21.49 -7.03 -3.19
CA LYS A 187 -20.84 -6.94 -1.87
C LYS A 187 -21.28 -8.13 -1.02
N MET A 188 -20.32 -8.81 -0.40
CA MET A 188 -20.61 -9.94 0.49
C MET A 188 -21.52 -9.51 1.64
N SER A 189 -22.63 -10.22 1.84
CA SER A 189 -23.53 -10.04 2.98
C SER A 189 -24.22 -11.34 3.37
N LYS A 190 -24.59 -11.46 4.66
CA LYS A 190 -25.33 -12.63 5.17
C LYS A 190 -26.67 -12.80 4.46
N SER A 191 -27.36 -11.71 4.15
CA SER A 191 -28.67 -11.69 3.49
C SER A 191 -28.65 -12.14 2.02
N LYS A 192 -27.49 -12.09 1.36
CA LYS A 192 -27.34 -12.45 -0.07
C LYS A 192 -26.75 -13.84 -0.27
N HIS A 193 -26.45 -14.56 0.81
CA HIS A 193 -25.86 -15.91 0.79
C HIS A 193 -24.57 -16.04 -0.04
N ASN A 194 -23.84 -14.93 -0.25
CA ASN A 194 -22.62 -14.88 -1.06
C ASN A 194 -21.33 -14.69 -0.24
N GLY A 195 -21.44 -14.74 1.09
CA GLY A 195 -20.29 -14.67 1.98
C GLY A 195 -19.54 -16.00 2.03
N VAL A 196 -18.21 -15.96 1.93
CA VAL A 196 -17.35 -17.14 2.05
C VAL A 196 -16.65 -17.10 3.40
N ASN A 197 -16.69 -18.19 4.16
CA ASN A 197 -15.95 -18.30 5.41
C ASN A 197 -14.47 -18.59 5.09
N PRO A 198 -13.53 -17.66 5.39
CA PRO A 198 -12.13 -17.83 5.06
C PRO A 198 -11.47 -18.99 5.83
N ALA A 199 -12.00 -19.39 7.00
CA ALA A 199 -11.41 -20.45 7.82
C ALA A 199 -11.35 -21.80 7.08
N TYR A 200 -12.38 -22.12 6.28
CA TYR A 200 -12.40 -23.34 5.49
C TYR A 200 -11.28 -23.33 4.43
N LEU A 201 -11.10 -22.21 3.74
CA LEU A 201 -10.09 -22.09 2.70
C LEU A 201 -8.67 -22.04 3.27
N VAL A 202 -8.47 -21.41 4.43
CA VAL A 202 -7.20 -21.48 5.16
C VAL A 202 -6.88 -22.93 5.54
N LYS A 203 -7.88 -23.71 6.01
CA LYS A 203 -7.70 -25.13 6.31
C LYS A 203 -7.35 -25.96 5.07
N GLN A 204 -7.96 -25.65 3.93
CA GLN A 204 -7.76 -26.39 2.69
C GLN A 204 -6.44 -26.05 1.97
N TYR A 205 -6.09 -24.76 1.89
CA TYR A 205 -5.00 -24.27 1.05
C TYR A 205 -3.82 -23.68 1.84
N GLY A 206 -3.97 -23.45 3.14
CA GLY A 206 -2.99 -22.77 3.98
C GLY A 206 -3.10 -21.24 3.95
N VAL A 207 -2.56 -20.61 4.99
CA VAL A 207 -2.62 -19.16 5.19
C VAL A 207 -1.91 -18.36 4.09
N ASP A 208 -0.74 -18.81 3.64
CA ASP A 208 0.05 -18.10 2.64
C ASP A 208 -0.60 -18.12 1.25
N THR A 209 -1.23 -19.24 0.89
CA THR A 209 -2.03 -19.33 -0.33
C THR A 209 -3.23 -18.37 -0.27
N MET A 210 -3.87 -18.25 0.89
CA MET A 210 -4.96 -17.30 1.10
C MET A 210 -4.50 -15.84 1.06
N ARG A 211 -3.33 -15.53 1.61
CA ARG A 211 -2.72 -14.19 1.50
C ARG A 211 -2.46 -13.83 0.04
N LEU A 212 -1.82 -14.72 -0.73
CA LEU A 212 -1.61 -14.51 -2.16
C LEU A 212 -2.92 -14.35 -2.92
N PHE A 213 -3.93 -15.16 -2.59
CA PHE A 213 -5.25 -15.07 -3.20
C PHE A 213 -5.88 -13.69 -2.99
N VAL A 214 -5.81 -13.14 -1.78
CA VAL A 214 -6.32 -11.79 -1.49
C VAL A 214 -5.52 -10.71 -2.24
N LEU A 215 -4.20 -10.86 -2.31
CA LEU A 215 -3.29 -9.84 -2.85
C LEU A 215 -3.14 -9.87 -4.38
N CYS A 216 -3.54 -10.95 -5.06
CA CYS A 216 -3.39 -11.11 -6.50
C CYS A 216 -4.57 -10.56 -7.32
N ASP A 217 -4.43 -10.65 -8.64
CA ASP A 217 -5.40 -10.30 -9.70
C ASP A 217 -5.67 -8.81 -9.89
N VAL A 218 -5.92 -8.07 -8.81
CA VAL A 218 -6.35 -6.66 -8.89
C VAL A 218 -5.51 -5.76 -7.98
N ALA A 219 -5.47 -4.47 -8.31
CA ALA A 219 -4.85 -3.47 -7.44
C ALA A 219 -5.62 -3.39 -6.09
N PRO A 220 -4.96 -3.02 -4.99
CA PRO A 220 -5.62 -2.98 -3.67
C PRO A 220 -6.84 -2.07 -3.61
N THR A 221 -6.89 -1.02 -4.44
CA THR A 221 -8.01 -0.06 -4.51
C THR A 221 -9.17 -0.53 -5.40
N SER A 222 -8.96 -1.60 -6.17
CA SER A 222 -9.95 -2.15 -7.12
C SER A 222 -10.84 -3.17 -6.45
N GLN A 223 -12.09 -3.28 -6.92
CA GLN A 223 -12.98 -4.36 -6.49
C GLN A 223 -12.40 -5.71 -6.91
N LYS A 224 -12.48 -6.71 -6.03
CA LYS A 224 -12.04 -8.08 -6.30
C LYS A 224 -13.23 -9.03 -6.24
N ASN A 225 -13.41 -9.78 -7.32
CA ASN A 225 -14.36 -10.90 -7.34
C ASN A 225 -13.73 -12.10 -6.63
N TRP A 226 -14.43 -12.65 -5.64
CA TRP A 226 -14.01 -13.84 -4.92
C TRP A 226 -14.22 -15.09 -5.78
N SER A 227 -13.29 -15.34 -6.69
CA SER A 227 -13.35 -16.46 -7.64
C SER A 227 -12.28 -17.50 -7.35
N HIS A 228 -12.68 -18.77 -7.22
CA HIS A 228 -11.74 -19.87 -7.01
C HIS A 228 -10.84 -20.14 -8.23
N ALA A 229 -11.09 -19.49 -9.38
CA ALA A 229 -10.29 -19.62 -10.60
C ALA A 229 -8.83 -19.16 -10.45
N ALA A 230 -8.52 -18.34 -9.44
CA ALA A 230 -7.16 -17.86 -9.18
C ALA A 230 -6.26 -18.91 -8.50
N PHE A 231 -6.83 -19.87 -7.75
CA PHE A 231 -6.05 -20.83 -6.95
C PHE A 231 -5.06 -21.67 -7.77
N PRO A 232 -5.41 -22.25 -8.94
CA PRO A 232 -4.46 -23.04 -9.72
C PRO A 232 -3.18 -22.27 -10.08
N GLY A 233 -3.29 -20.98 -10.40
CA GLY A 233 -2.13 -20.14 -10.72
C GLY A 233 -1.20 -19.94 -9.52
N ILE A 234 -1.79 -19.67 -8.35
CA ILE A 234 -1.06 -19.48 -7.09
C ILE A 234 -0.35 -20.77 -6.68
N LEU A 235 -1.07 -21.88 -6.63
CA LEU A 235 -0.54 -23.19 -6.25
C LEU A 235 0.58 -23.63 -7.19
N ASN A 236 0.40 -23.44 -8.51
CA ASN A 236 1.45 -23.74 -9.49
C ASN A 236 2.72 -22.89 -9.27
N TRP A 237 2.58 -21.63 -8.86
CA TRP A 237 3.73 -20.80 -8.54
C TRP A 237 4.43 -21.25 -7.25
N GLN A 238 3.69 -21.60 -6.20
CA GLN A 238 4.26 -22.17 -4.98
C GLN A 238 5.02 -23.47 -5.25
N VAL A 239 4.49 -24.35 -6.13
CA VAL A 239 5.21 -25.54 -6.60
C VAL A 239 6.49 -25.15 -7.34
N LYS A 240 6.48 -24.11 -8.19
CA LYS A 240 7.70 -23.63 -8.85
C LYS A 240 8.74 -23.10 -7.84
N LEU A 241 8.32 -22.41 -6.78
CA LEU A 241 9.23 -21.96 -5.71
C LEU A 241 9.86 -23.16 -4.99
N TRP A 242 9.06 -24.17 -4.64
CA TRP A 242 9.57 -25.42 -4.08
C TRP A 242 10.59 -26.12 -5.00
N LEU A 243 10.27 -26.23 -6.29
CA LEU A 243 11.17 -26.84 -7.27
C LEU A 243 12.45 -26.02 -7.48
N LEU A 244 12.37 -24.68 -7.42
CA LEU A 244 13.54 -23.80 -7.48
C LEU A 244 14.50 -24.11 -6.32
N VAL A 245 13.99 -24.18 -5.09
CA VAL A 245 14.80 -24.48 -3.89
C VAL A 245 15.33 -25.91 -3.93
N LYS A 246 14.51 -26.88 -4.35
CA LYS A 246 14.95 -28.26 -4.54
C LYS A 246 16.10 -28.36 -5.56
N ASP A 247 16.00 -27.65 -6.68
CA ASP A 247 17.05 -27.59 -7.69
C ASP A 247 18.31 -26.92 -7.10
N TYR A 248 18.17 -25.78 -6.42
CA TYR A 248 19.26 -25.08 -5.73
C TYR A 248 20.03 -26.03 -4.80
N LEU A 249 19.33 -26.70 -3.87
CA LEU A 249 19.93 -27.66 -2.94
C LEU A 249 20.63 -28.82 -3.63
N ARG A 250 20.04 -29.33 -4.71
CA ARG A 250 20.63 -30.42 -5.49
C ARG A 250 21.96 -30.00 -6.11
N TYR A 251 22.02 -28.80 -6.70
CA TYR A 251 23.24 -28.26 -7.30
C TYR A 251 24.29 -27.84 -6.25
N SER A 252 23.87 -27.35 -5.07
CA SER A 252 24.80 -27.00 -3.99
C SER A 252 25.47 -28.22 -3.34
N ARG A 253 24.78 -29.36 -3.25
CA ARG A 253 25.31 -30.57 -2.61
C ARG A 253 26.16 -31.44 -3.53
N ASP A 254 25.82 -31.47 -4.82
CA ASP A 254 26.51 -32.32 -5.80
C ASP A 254 26.66 -31.58 -7.15
N PRO A 255 27.55 -30.58 -7.21
CA PRO A 255 27.69 -29.73 -8.38
C PRO A 255 28.25 -30.51 -9.59
N ASP A 256 29.19 -31.42 -9.39
CA ASP A 256 29.91 -32.08 -10.49
C ASP A 256 29.09 -33.19 -11.18
N SER A 257 28.15 -33.86 -10.50
CA SER A 257 27.34 -34.92 -11.14
C SER A 257 26.29 -34.40 -12.13
N LEU A 258 25.96 -33.11 -12.07
CA LEU A 258 24.87 -32.50 -12.84
C LEU A 258 25.34 -31.60 -13.98
N ILE A 259 26.63 -31.23 -13.98
CA ILE A 259 27.22 -30.38 -15.01
C ILE A 259 27.83 -31.26 -16.09
N ARG A 260 27.10 -31.43 -17.20
CA ARG A 260 27.62 -32.13 -18.40
C ARG A 260 28.57 -31.26 -19.23
N THR A 261 28.48 -29.93 -19.10
CA THR A 261 29.27 -28.96 -19.85
C THR A 261 29.55 -27.76 -18.95
N LYS A 262 30.82 -27.51 -18.64
CA LYS A 262 31.25 -26.30 -17.93
C LYS A 262 31.26 -25.13 -18.92
N LEU A 263 30.71 -23.99 -18.51
CA LEU A 263 30.76 -22.76 -19.31
C LEU A 263 32.17 -22.19 -19.25
N THR A 264 32.57 -21.47 -20.30
CA THR A 264 33.80 -20.65 -20.23
C THR A 264 33.60 -19.48 -19.26
N PRO A 265 34.68 -18.84 -18.76
CA PRO A 265 34.58 -17.64 -17.94
C PRO A 265 33.75 -16.53 -18.60
N GLU A 266 33.88 -16.32 -19.90
CA GLU A 266 33.15 -15.30 -20.66
C GLU A 266 31.66 -15.63 -20.75
N GLN A 267 31.33 -16.90 -21.01
CA GLN A 267 29.94 -17.36 -21.03
C GLN A 267 29.28 -17.27 -19.65
N THR A 268 30.05 -17.52 -18.60
CA THR A 268 29.62 -17.39 -17.21
C THR A 268 29.31 -15.93 -16.88
N ALA A 269 30.24 -15.02 -17.17
CA ALA A 269 30.05 -13.59 -16.97
C ALA A 269 28.85 -13.05 -17.75
N ALA A 270 28.65 -13.48 -19.01
CA ALA A 270 27.50 -13.07 -19.81
C ALA A 270 26.16 -13.57 -19.22
N ALA A 271 26.13 -14.81 -18.72
CA ALA A 271 24.95 -15.37 -18.06
C ALA A 271 24.63 -14.65 -16.74
N GLU A 272 25.64 -14.37 -15.93
CA GLU A 272 25.50 -13.62 -14.68
C GLU A 272 25.07 -12.18 -14.91
N HIS A 273 25.61 -11.50 -15.93
CA HIS A 273 25.21 -10.16 -16.32
C HIS A 273 23.72 -10.11 -16.73
N LYS A 274 23.27 -11.09 -17.53
CA LYS A 274 21.85 -11.21 -17.89
C LYS A 274 20.97 -11.42 -16.65
N LEU A 275 21.43 -12.23 -15.70
CA LEU A 275 20.69 -12.49 -14.47
C LEU A 275 20.65 -11.26 -13.55
N CYS A 276 21.76 -10.53 -13.45
CA CYS A 276 21.88 -9.26 -12.73
C CYS A 276 20.87 -8.22 -13.27
N ALA A 277 20.74 -8.09 -14.60
CA ALA A 277 19.76 -7.20 -15.20
C ALA A 277 18.31 -7.53 -14.79
N VAL A 278 17.93 -8.81 -14.86
CA VAL A 278 16.59 -9.27 -14.45
C VAL A 278 16.37 -9.04 -12.95
N ARG A 279 17.39 -9.31 -12.14
CA ARG A 279 17.36 -9.10 -10.69
C ARG A 279 17.15 -7.63 -10.35
N ASN A 280 17.96 -6.71 -10.89
CA ASN A 280 17.87 -5.28 -10.61
C ASN A 280 16.53 -4.68 -11.05
N GLN A 281 16.02 -5.10 -12.21
CA GLN A 281 14.69 -4.69 -12.66
C GLN A 281 13.59 -5.20 -11.73
N THR A 282 13.70 -6.45 -11.24
CA THR A 282 12.74 -7.04 -10.30
C THR A 282 12.78 -6.33 -8.96
N VAL A 283 13.97 -6.16 -8.37
CA VAL A 283 14.16 -5.48 -7.08
C VAL A 283 13.58 -4.07 -7.14
N ARG A 284 13.90 -3.28 -8.18
CA ARG A 284 13.29 -1.95 -8.38
C ARG A 284 11.77 -2.01 -8.41
N ALA A 285 11.19 -2.84 -9.28
CA ALA A 285 9.75 -2.89 -9.49
C ALA A 285 8.99 -3.38 -8.24
N VAL A 286 9.52 -4.39 -7.55
CA VAL A 286 8.92 -4.93 -6.32
C VAL A 286 9.05 -3.94 -5.17
N THR A 287 10.22 -3.31 -4.99
CA THR A 287 10.42 -2.27 -3.97
C THR A 287 9.47 -1.09 -4.16
N TYR A 288 9.31 -0.63 -5.40
CA TYR A 288 8.37 0.43 -5.75
C TYR A 288 6.92 0.01 -5.44
N ALA A 289 6.57 -1.23 -5.77
CA ALA A 289 5.25 -1.78 -5.51
C ALA A 289 4.92 -1.86 -4.01
N TYR A 290 5.89 -2.19 -3.15
CA TYR A 290 5.67 -2.21 -1.70
C TYR A 290 5.62 -0.81 -1.09
N SER A 291 6.59 0.05 -1.41
CA SER A 291 6.82 1.31 -0.70
C SER A 291 6.02 2.49 -1.25
N ARG A 292 5.82 2.56 -2.57
CA ARG A 292 5.25 3.72 -3.26
C ARG A 292 3.80 3.51 -3.63
N ASN A 293 3.50 2.64 -4.59
CA ASN A 293 2.15 2.57 -5.17
C ASN A 293 1.25 1.47 -4.57
N HIS A 294 1.80 0.62 -3.70
CA HIS A 294 1.09 -0.49 -3.04
C HIS A 294 0.45 -1.50 -4.01
N GLN A 295 0.89 -1.56 -5.27
CA GLN A 295 0.40 -2.52 -6.27
C GLN A 295 0.99 -3.92 -6.04
N LEU A 296 0.54 -4.58 -4.97
CA LEU A 296 1.04 -5.88 -4.56
C LEU A 296 0.75 -6.98 -5.59
N ASN A 297 -0.35 -6.88 -6.35
CA ASN A 297 -0.62 -7.77 -7.48
C ASN A 297 0.48 -7.68 -8.56
N ALA A 298 0.97 -6.46 -8.86
CA ALA A 298 2.06 -6.27 -9.79
C ALA A 298 3.38 -6.83 -9.25
N ALA A 299 3.65 -6.66 -7.94
CA ALA A 299 4.80 -7.27 -7.29
C ALA A 299 4.78 -8.81 -7.40
N ILE A 300 3.62 -9.45 -7.16
CA ILE A 300 3.44 -10.90 -7.33
C ILE A 300 3.78 -11.33 -8.76
N CYS A 301 3.26 -10.63 -9.78
CA CYS A 301 3.57 -10.94 -11.18
C CYS A 301 5.08 -10.83 -11.50
N ARG A 302 5.77 -9.84 -10.92
CA ARG A 302 7.22 -9.68 -11.06
C ARG A 302 7.98 -10.82 -10.38
N LEU A 303 7.59 -11.20 -9.16
CA LEU A 303 8.21 -12.32 -8.43
C LEU A 303 7.96 -13.68 -9.11
N GLN A 304 6.79 -13.89 -9.73
CA GLN A 304 6.51 -15.06 -10.56
C GLN A 304 7.44 -15.16 -11.78
N SER A 305 7.62 -14.04 -12.47
CA SER A 305 8.52 -13.93 -13.63
C SER A 305 9.99 -14.12 -13.21
N TYR A 306 10.37 -13.57 -12.06
CA TYR A 306 11.71 -13.71 -11.52
C TYR A 306 12.02 -15.14 -11.07
N THR A 307 11.06 -15.81 -10.40
CA THR A 307 11.13 -17.24 -10.06
C THR A 307 11.39 -18.07 -11.32
N THR A 308 10.65 -17.78 -12.40
CA THR A 308 10.82 -18.49 -13.68
C THR A 308 12.21 -18.25 -14.29
N SER A 309 12.72 -17.02 -14.21
CA SER A 309 14.05 -16.65 -14.70
C SER A 309 15.17 -17.38 -13.93
N LEU A 310 15.07 -17.45 -12.60
CA LEU A 310 16.01 -18.19 -11.75
C LEU A 310 15.96 -19.69 -12.02
N ARG A 311 14.78 -20.26 -12.28
CA ARG A 311 14.65 -21.67 -12.66
C ARG A 311 15.22 -21.99 -14.03
N ASN A 312 15.16 -21.05 -14.97
CA ASN A 312 15.69 -21.23 -16.33
C ASN A 312 17.20 -20.94 -16.45
N THR A 313 17.86 -20.58 -15.34
CA THR A 313 19.31 -20.36 -15.30
C THR A 313 20.07 -21.66 -15.61
N ALA A 314 21.21 -21.56 -16.31
CA ALA A 314 22.00 -22.71 -16.72
C ALA A 314 22.49 -23.55 -15.51
N PRO A 315 22.50 -24.89 -15.60
CA PRO A 315 22.95 -25.77 -14.51
C PRO A 315 24.32 -25.41 -13.92
N SER A 316 25.29 -25.07 -14.77
CA SER A 316 26.63 -24.64 -14.36
C SER A 316 26.60 -23.41 -13.45
N ILE A 317 25.79 -22.41 -13.78
CA ILE A 317 25.62 -21.19 -12.96
C ILE A 317 24.96 -21.53 -11.63
N LYS A 318 23.89 -22.34 -11.64
CA LYS A 318 23.20 -22.75 -10.41
C LYS A 318 24.12 -23.46 -9.41
N ALA A 319 25.08 -24.23 -9.91
CA ALA A 319 26.00 -25.03 -9.12
C ALA A 319 27.21 -24.26 -8.60
N SER A 320 27.70 -23.27 -9.35
CA SER A 320 29.01 -22.66 -9.07
C SER A 320 28.97 -21.16 -8.77
N SER A 321 27.87 -20.46 -9.07
CA SER A 321 27.79 -19.00 -8.91
C SER A 321 27.30 -18.59 -7.51
N PRO A 322 28.12 -17.89 -6.70
CA PRO A 322 27.66 -17.30 -5.44
C PRO A 322 26.57 -16.24 -5.66
N VAL A 323 26.60 -15.58 -6.82
CA VAL A 323 25.62 -14.58 -7.23
C VAL A 323 24.23 -15.22 -7.38
N TYR A 324 24.15 -16.44 -7.92
CA TYR A 324 22.89 -17.18 -8.00
C TYR A 324 22.31 -17.48 -6.60
N SER A 325 23.15 -17.93 -5.67
CA SER A 325 22.73 -18.20 -4.28
C SER A 325 22.15 -16.95 -3.61
N ARG A 326 22.85 -15.81 -3.72
CA ARG A 326 22.35 -14.50 -3.25
C ARG A 326 21.00 -14.17 -3.87
N TYR A 327 20.81 -14.37 -5.16
CA TYR A 327 19.57 -14.02 -5.85
C TYR A 327 18.37 -14.88 -5.46
N VAL A 328 18.59 -16.15 -5.09
CA VAL A 328 17.56 -17.00 -4.48
C VAL A 328 17.19 -16.47 -3.10
N ALA A 329 18.16 -16.10 -2.27
CA ALA A 329 17.91 -15.50 -0.95
C ALA A 329 17.11 -14.19 -1.06
N GLU A 330 17.47 -13.31 -2.00
CA GLU A 330 16.76 -12.05 -2.23
C GLU A 330 15.32 -12.25 -2.75
N LEU A 331 15.07 -13.27 -3.59
CA LEU A 331 13.71 -13.65 -3.99
C LEU A 331 12.87 -13.99 -2.76
N LEU A 332 13.39 -14.83 -1.86
CA LEU A 332 12.68 -15.24 -0.64
C LEU A 332 12.46 -14.04 0.31
N THR A 333 13.42 -13.12 0.39
CA THR A 333 13.31 -11.88 1.17
C THR A 333 12.18 -11.00 0.64
N MET A 334 12.10 -10.78 -0.68
CA MET A 334 11.02 -9.99 -1.28
C MET A 334 9.63 -10.66 -1.22
N LEU A 335 9.62 -11.99 -1.16
CA LEU A 335 8.41 -12.80 -1.05
C LEU A 335 7.85 -12.83 0.38
N ALA A 336 8.73 -12.71 1.38
CA ALA A 336 8.40 -12.86 2.80
C ALA A 336 7.15 -12.08 3.23
N PRO A 337 6.98 -10.77 2.91
CA PRO A 337 5.81 -10.02 3.37
C PRO A 337 4.47 -10.58 2.86
N MET A 338 4.46 -11.31 1.74
CA MET A 338 3.25 -11.92 1.17
C MET A 338 3.04 -13.35 1.67
N THR A 339 4.10 -14.16 1.69
CA THR A 339 4.04 -15.56 2.16
C THR A 339 5.11 -15.82 3.22
N PRO A 340 4.90 -15.33 4.46
CA PRO A 340 5.91 -15.40 5.50
C PRO A 340 6.31 -16.83 5.85
N HIS A 341 5.34 -17.74 5.96
CA HIS A 341 5.59 -19.13 6.39
C HIS A 341 6.36 -19.91 5.33
N LEU A 342 5.92 -19.84 4.08
CA LEU A 342 6.60 -20.48 2.95
C LEU A 342 8.00 -19.91 2.76
N SER A 343 8.17 -18.58 2.86
CA SER A 343 9.49 -17.96 2.66
C SER A 343 10.46 -18.34 3.78
N CYS A 344 10.02 -18.34 5.04
CA CYS A 344 10.83 -18.85 6.16
C CYS A 344 11.25 -20.30 5.94
N PHE A 345 10.29 -21.17 5.63
CA PHE A 345 10.55 -22.59 5.47
C PHE A 345 11.55 -22.85 4.33
N LEU A 346 11.36 -22.18 3.18
CA LEU A 346 12.29 -22.27 2.05
C LEU A 346 13.67 -21.68 2.38
N TRP A 347 13.73 -20.60 3.15
CA TRP A 347 14.97 -19.97 3.60
C TRP A 347 15.79 -20.93 4.47
N GLU A 348 15.12 -21.56 5.45
CA GLU A 348 15.74 -22.57 6.32
C GLU A 348 16.16 -23.81 5.55
N CYS A 349 15.36 -24.28 4.59
CA CYS A 349 15.75 -25.39 3.70
C CYS A 349 17.05 -25.09 2.95
N CYS A 350 17.26 -23.84 2.53
CA CYS A 350 18.47 -23.37 1.84
C CYS A 350 19.67 -23.19 2.77
N GLU A 351 19.50 -23.33 4.09
CA GLU A 351 20.53 -23.11 5.10
C GLU A 351 21.14 -21.69 5.01
N PHE A 352 20.33 -20.71 4.59
CA PHE A 352 20.75 -19.31 4.56
C PHE A 352 20.93 -18.76 5.97
N PRO A 353 21.90 -17.84 6.18
CA PRO A 353 22.23 -17.34 7.50
C PRO A 353 21.08 -16.54 8.11
N GLY A 354 20.87 -16.71 9.42
CA GLY A 354 19.83 -16.00 10.18
C GLY A 354 18.41 -16.46 9.84
N HIS A 355 17.42 -15.78 10.43
CA HIS A 355 16.01 -16.05 10.20
C HIS A 355 15.35 -14.87 9.51
N LEU A 356 14.54 -15.16 8.48
CA LEU A 356 13.93 -14.15 7.61
C LEU A 356 13.04 -13.11 8.33
N TRP A 357 12.51 -13.47 9.50
CA TRP A 357 11.60 -12.64 10.30
C TRP A 357 12.13 -12.30 11.70
N ASP A 358 13.37 -12.66 12.02
CA ASP A 358 13.98 -12.23 13.26
C ASP A 358 14.38 -10.76 13.14
N THR A 359 13.67 -9.87 13.83
CA THR A 359 13.90 -8.42 13.74
C THR A 359 15.32 -7.98 14.12
N SER A 360 16.08 -8.81 14.83
CA SER A 360 17.46 -8.52 15.21
C SER A 360 18.50 -8.96 14.16
N ALA A 361 18.14 -9.91 13.29
CA ALA A 361 19.07 -10.59 12.38
C ALA A 361 18.52 -10.81 10.96
N ALA A 362 17.34 -10.26 10.65
CA ALA A 362 16.70 -10.43 9.35
C ALA A 362 17.57 -9.85 8.23
N PRO A 363 17.59 -10.50 7.05
CA PRO A 363 18.31 -9.97 5.90
C PRO A 363 17.74 -8.60 5.52
N SER A 364 18.64 -7.68 5.15
CA SER A 364 18.24 -6.38 4.63
C SER A 364 17.43 -6.53 3.33
N TRP A 365 16.44 -5.66 3.15
CA TRP A 365 15.70 -5.61 1.90
C TRP A 365 16.65 -5.38 0.71
N PRO A 366 16.57 -6.17 -0.37
CA PRO A 366 17.50 -6.06 -1.48
C PRO A 366 17.43 -4.68 -2.13
N GLN A 367 18.59 -4.10 -2.40
CA GLN A 367 18.72 -2.82 -3.09
C GLN A 367 19.20 -3.06 -4.52
N VAL A 368 18.81 -2.19 -5.45
CA VAL A 368 19.38 -2.18 -6.82
C VAL A 368 20.89 -1.99 -6.71
N ASP A 369 21.67 -2.72 -7.50
CA ASP A 369 23.13 -2.64 -7.43
C ASP A 369 23.63 -1.26 -7.88
N ASP A 370 24.69 -0.75 -7.24
CA ASP A 370 25.16 0.63 -7.41
C ASP A 370 25.71 0.95 -8.81
N HIS A 371 26.16 -0.06 -9.55
CA HIS A 371 26.63 0.08 -10.93
C HIS A 371 25.49 -0.04 -11.96
N TRP A 372 24.27 -0.37 -11.53
CA TRP A 372 23.14 -0.55 -12.44
C TRP A 372 22.61 0.81 -12.92
N PRO A 373 22.34 0.98 -14.24
CA PRO A 373 21.77 2.21 -14.75
C PRO A 373 20.30 2.36 -14.32
N LEU A 374 20.01 3.49 -13.69
CA LEU A 374 18.68 3.98 -13.37
C LEU A 374 18.30 5.15 -14.30
N SER A 375 17.04 5.55 -14.29
CA SER A 375 16.55 6.58 -15.20
C SER A 375 16.69 7.97 -14.57
N PHE A 376 17.33 8.90 -15.26
CA PHE A 376 17.16 10.33 -15.05
C PHE A 376 16.15 10.86 -16.08
N ARG A 377 15.01 11.37 -15.62
CA ARG A 377 13.91 11.81 -16.47
C ARG A 377 13.69 13.31 -16.34
N VAL A 378 13.51 13.95 -17.48
CA VAL A 378 13.11 15.34 -17.54
C VAL A 378 11.69 15.43 -18.07
N LEU A 379 10.83 16.11 -17.31
CA LEU A 379 9.41 16.24 -17.58
C LEU A 379 9.07 17.71 -17.87
N ILE A 380 8.24 17.93 -18.90
CA ILE A 380 7.49 19.18 -19.07
C ILE A 380 6.02 18.83 -18.90
N HIS A 381 5.32 19.49 -17.98
CA HIS A 381 3.89 19.21 -17.70
C HIS A 381 3.62 17.71 -17.46
N LYS A 382 4.47 17.06 -16.65
CA LYS A 382 4.42 15.62 -16.34
C LYS A 382 4.61 14.67 -17.55
N LYS A 383 4.91 15.19 -18.74
CA LYS A 383 5.24 14.39 -19.91
C LYS A 383 6.76 14.25 -20.03
N PRO A 384 7.31 13.04 -20.14
CA PRO A 384 8.74 12.85 -20.32
C PRO A 384 9.18 13.36 -21.69
N ILE A 385 10.20 14.20 -21.69
CA ILE A 385 10.82 14.74 -22.90
C ILE A 385 12.23 14.19 -23.12
N LEU A 386 12.90 13.77 -22.05
CA LEU A 386 14.23 13.17 -22.07
C LEU A 386 14.30 12.08 -21.00
N THR A 387 14.97 10.98 -21.30
CA THR A 387 15.30 9.93 -20.33
C THR A 387 16.73 9.48 -20.58
N VAL A 388 17.59 9.64 -19.58
CA VAL A 388 19.02 9.35 -19.64
C VAL A 388 19.32 8.23 -18.66
N PRO A 389 19.99 7.14 -19.08
CA PRO A 389 20.49 6.15 -18.14
C PRO A 389 21.66 6.74 -17.35
N VAL A 390 21.58 6.73 -16.02
CA VAL A 390 22.62 7.19 -15.10
C VAL A 390 22.91 6.08 -14.10
N VAL A 391 24.18 5.78 -13.86
CA VAL A 391 24.58 4.76 -12.89
C VAL A 391 24.05 5.13 -11.50
N LYS A 392 23.46 4.18 -10.76
CA LYS A 392 22.82 4.45 -9.46
C LYS A 392 23.73 5.23 -8.50
N SER A 393 25.00 4.86 -8.37
CA SER A 393 25.96 5.53 -7.48
C SER A 393 26.23 6.99 -7.82
N GLU A 394 26.02 7.38 -9.07
CA GLU A 394 26.10 8.76 -9.55
C GLU A 394 24.75 9.46 -9.41
N LEU A 395 23.66 8.75 -9.74
CA LEU A 395 22.29 9.26 -9.65
C LEU A 395 21.95 9.73 -8.24
N VAL A 396 22.33 8.96 -7.21
CA VAL A 396 22.06 9.33 -5.80
C VAL A 396 22.83 10.56 -5.32
N LYS A 397 23.86 10.98 -6.06
CA LYS A 397 24.67 12.16 -5.76
C LYS A 397 24.19 13.41 -6.51
N LEU A 398 23.22 13.27 -7.41
CA LEU A 398 22.74 14.42 -8.18
C LEU A 398 22.10 15.46 -7.24
N SER A 399 22.57 16.70 -7.35
CA SER A 399 21.84 17.89 -6.93
C SER A 399 20.95 18.40 -8.07
N LYS A 400 20.05 19.34 -7.76
CA LYS A 400 19.23 20.04 -8.77
C LYS A 400 20.11 20.63 -9.90
N GLY A 401 21.23 21.25 -9.59
CA GLY A 401 22.12 21.91 -10.55
C GLY A 401 22.95 20.94 -11.35
N THR A 402 23.46 19.87 -10.74
CA THR A 402 24.11 18.81 -11.52
C THR A 402 23.13 18.12 -12.47
N ALA A 403 21.86 17.97 -12.08
CA ALA A 403 20.81 17.45 -12.96
C ALA A 403 20.46 18.43 -14.10
N LEU A 404 20.45 19.74 -13.84
CA LEU A 404 20.28 20.78 -14.86
C LEU A 404 21.46 20.81 -15.83
N ALA A 405 22.70 20.73 -15.33
CA ALA A 405 23.90 20.65 -16.16
C ALA A 405 23.88 19.42 -17.06
N LEU A 406 23.51 18.25 -16.52
CA LEU A 406 23.36 17.01 -17.27
C LEU A 406 22.26 17.15 -18.35
N LEU A 407 21.15 17.82 -18.04
CA LEU A 407 20.12 18.12 -19.04
C LEU A 407 20.70 18.96 -20.19
N VAL A 408 21.36 20.07 -19.88
CA VAL A 408 21.94 20.98 -20.89
C VAL A 408 22.95 20.24 -21.77
N GLU A 409 23.82 19.43 -21.19
CA GLU A 409 24.78 18.60 -21.92
C GLU A 409 24.07 17.65 -22.90
N GLN A 410 23.05 16.92 -22.43
CA GLN A 410 22.31 15.96 -23.25
C GLN A 410 21.49 16.61 -24.35
N VAL A 411 20.94 17.81 -24.08
CA VAL A 411 20.20 18.61 -25.05
C VAL A 411 21.14 19.14 -26.14
N ARG A 412 22.30 19.69 -25.77
CA ARG A 412 23.33 20.16 -26.72
C ARG A 412 23.84 19.02 -27.60
N ALA A 413 24.10 17.85 -27.02
CA ALA A 413 24.55 16.67 -27.75
C ALA A 413 23.52 16.19 -28.81
N ASN A 414 22.23 16.50 -28.63
CA ASN A 414 21.14 15.99 -29.46
C ASN A 414 20.30 17.11 -30.13
N GLU A 415 20.80 18.35 -30.17
CA GLU A 415 20.04 19.53 -30.59
C GLU A 415 19.49 19.43 -32.03
N LYS A 416 20.21 18.72 -32.90
CA LYS A 416 19.82 18.53 -34.31
C LYS A 416 18.66 17.55 -34.50
N THR A 417 18.30 16.81 -33.45
CA THR A 417 17.44 15.63 -33.56
C THR A 417 15.99 15.91 -33.18
N MET A 418 15.71 16.92 -32.32
CA MET A 418 14.36 17.18 -31.80
C MET A 418 14.08 18.68 -31.55
N ALA A 419 12.95 19.19 -32.06
CA ALA A 419 12.52 20.58 -31.83
C ALA A 419 12.32 20.93 -30.34
N ALA A 420 11.93 19.95 -29.51
CA ALA A 420 11.79 20.11 -28.07
C ALA A 420 13.10 20.47 -27.36
N TYR A 421 14.25 20.09 -27.93
CA TYR A 421 15.57 20.36 -27.35
C TYR A 421 16.03 21.80 -27.63
N ARG A 422 15.67 22.36 -28.79
CA ARG A 422 15.91 23.79 -29.09
C ARG A 422 15.18 24.70 -28.12
N TYR A 423 13.92 24.40 -27.82
CA TYR A 423 13.13 25.14 -26.83
C TYR A 423 13.81 25.17 -25.44
N LEU A 424 14.50 24.09 -25.05
CA LEU A 424 15.23 24.05 -23.77
C LEU A 424 16.52 24.86 -23.80
N LEU A 425 17.22 24.92 -24.93
CA LEU A 425 18.41 25.76 -25.09
C LEU A 425 18.07 27.24 -25.10
N ASP A 426 16.94 27.61 -25.71
CA ASP A 426 16.43 28.99 -25.68
C ASP A 426 16.12 29.47 -24.24
N LEU A 427 15.95 28.53 -23.31
CA LEU A 427 15.67 28.76 -21.89
C LEU A 427 16.86 28.42 -20.98
N GLU A 428 18.07 28.25 -21.55
CA GLU A 428 19.24 27.83 -20.76
C GLU A 428 19.55 28.80 -19.61
N THR A 429 19.34 30.09 -19.81
CA THR A 429 19.50 31.12 -18.76
C THR A 429 18.45 31.03 -17.65
N GLU A 430 17.29 30.42 -17.91
CA GLU A 430 16.19 30.24 -16.95
C GLU A 430 16.27 28.87 -16.21
N LEU A 431 17.13 27.96 -16.69
CA LEU A 431 17.46 26.67 -16.08
C LEU A 431 18.43 26.82 -14.89
N SER A 432 18.04 27.62 -13.90
CA SER A 432 18.81 27.86 -12.67
C SER A 432 18.33 26.98 -11.50
N GLU A 433 19.25 26.63 -10.60
CA GLU A 433 18.92 26.01 -9.31
C GLU A 433 17.99 26.88 -8.46
N GLU A 434 18.10 28.21 -8.59
CA GLU A 434 17.32 29.20 -7.84
C GLU A 434 15.87 29.29 -8.33
N ASN A 435 15.55 28.74 -9.50
CA ASN A 435 14.21 28.77 -10.06
C ASN A 435 13.29 27.81 -9.28
N GLU A 436 12.46 28.35 -8.37
CA GLU A 436 11.55 27.57 -7.52
C GLU A 436 10.51 26.76 -8.30
N HIS A 437 10.22 27.14 -9.55
CA HIS A 437 9.28 26.42 -10.40
C HIS A 437 9.88 25.15 -11.01
N ILE A 438 11.21 24.98 -10.94
CA ILE A 438 11.89 23.75 -11.31
C ILE A 438 11.95 22.84 -10.08
N GLN A 439 11.26 21.70 -10.17
CA GLN A 439 11.24 20.70 -9.12
C GLN A 439 12.20 19.57 -9.45
N PHE A 440 13.03 19.20 -8.48
CA PHE A 440 13.93 18.07 -8.59
C PHE A 440 13.67 17.10 -7.44
N SER A 441 13.57 15.82 -7.76
CA SER A 441 13.38 14.75 -6.78
C SER A 441 14.17 13.52 -7.18
N ILE A 442 14.74 12.83 -6.19
CA ILE A 442 15.43 11.56 -6.36
C ILE A 442 14.74 10.48 -5.55
N ASP A 443 14.46 9.35 -6.19
CA ASP A 443 14.27 8.07 -5.52
C ASP A 443 15.54 7.22 -5.73
N PRO A 444 16.34 6.97 -4.67
CA PRO A 444 17.63 6.28 -4.78
C PRO A 444 17.60 4.89 -5.42
N ASN A 445 16.43 4.26 -5.50
CA ASN A 445 16.27 2.92 -6.05
C ASN A 445 15.46 2.88 -7.34
N GLU A 446 14.98 4.03 -7.84
CA GLU A 446 14.08 4.07 -8.99
C GLU A 446 14.56 5.03 -10.09
N GLU A 447 14.48 6.33 -9.83
CA GLU A 447 14.74 7.37 -10.81
C GLU A 447 15.05 8.72 -10.15
N ALA A 448 15.72 9.59 -10.92
CA ALA A 448 15.80 11.01 -10.66
C ALA A 448 14.86 11.73 -11.63
N VAL A 449 14.08 12.68 -11.13
CA VAL A 449 13.08 13.41 -11.93
C VAL A 449 13.31 14.91 -11.80
N LEU A 450 13.49 15.57 -12.94
CA LEU A 450 13.53 17.01 -13.07
C LEU A 450 12.26 17.48 -13.80
N THR A 451 11.43 18.28 -13.14
CA THR A 451 10.19 18.80 -13.71
C THR A 451 10.33 20.29 -14.01
N LEU A 452 10.13 20.64 -15.27
CA LEU A 452 10.20 22.00 -15.79
C LEU A 452 8.79 22.59 -15.98
N PRO A 453 8.59 23.90 -15.71
CA PRO A 453 7.32 24.58 -15.94
C PRO A 453 7.04 24.79 -17.44
N LEU A 454 5.76 24.98 -17.80
CA LEU A 454 5.30 25.12 -19.20
C LEU A 454 5.69 26.47 -19.83
N ALA A 455 5.78 27.51 -19.01
CA ALA A 455 6.19 28.85 -19.38
C ALA A 455 7.24 29.27 -18.37
N MET A 456 8.50 29.03 -18.72
CA MET A 456 9.60 29.82 -18.18
C MET A 456 9.33 31.26 -18.64
N LYS A 457 8.85 32.09 -17.69
CA LYS A 457 8.47 33.48 -17.98
C LYS A 457 9.77 34.20 -18.33
N ARG A 458 9.90 34.68 -19.56
CA ARG A 458 10.85 35.75 -19.93
C ARG A 458 10.81 36.80 -18.82
N ALA A 459 11.82 36.83 -17.97
CA ALA A 459 11.98 37.89 -17.00
C ALA A 459 12.09 39.19 -17.81
N LYS A 460 11.13 40.11 -17.61
CA LYS A 460 11.33 41.48 -18.09
C LYS A 460 12.49 42.06 -17.28
N PRO A 461 13.46 42.74 -17.89
CA PRO A 461 14.49 43.44 -17.14
C PRO A 461 13.81 44.47 -16.22
N ASP A 462 14.32 44.59 -15.00
CA ASP A 462 13.97 45.68 -14.08
C ASP A 462 14.10 47.02 -14.83
N GLU A 463 12.99 47.73 -15.00
CA GLU A 463 13.03 49.16 -15.24
C GLU A 463 13.39 49.82 -13.91
N THR A 464 14.67 50.12 -13.78
CA THR A 464 15.23 51.04 -12.81
C THR A 464 14.54 52.40 -12.91
N ASP A 465 13.86 52.76 -11.82
CA ASP A 465 13.99 54.03 -11.12
C ASP A 465 14.54 55.21 -11.95
N GLU A 466 13.66 55.92 -12.67
CA GLU A 466 13.89 57.31 -13.09
C GLU A 466 12.61 58.12 -12.87
N THR A 467 12.59 58.81 -11.72
CA THR A 467 12.16 60.21 -11.53
C THR A 467 11.11 60.79 -12.47
N ASN A 468 9.94 61.13 -11.91
CA ASN A 468 9.44 62.51 -12.03
C ASN A 468 8.46 62.85 -10.90
N GLU A 469 8.96 63.60 -9.92
CA GLU A 469 8.16 64.54 -9.14
C GLU A 469 7.61 65.61 -10.08
N THR A 470 6.30 65.91 -10.03
CA THR A 470 5.75 67.27 -9.86
C THR A 470 4.21 67.26 -9.97
N GLN A 471 3.59 67.72 -8.87
CA GLN A 471 2.39 68.59 -8.78
C GLN A 471 1.06 68.06 -9.35
N ASP A 472 -0.12 68.36 -8.81
CA ASP A 472 -0.64 68.92 -7.56
C ASP A 472 -2.17 68.67 -7.63
N GLU A 473 -2.76 68.48 -6.46
CA GLU A 473 -4.13 68.87 -6.04
C GLU A 473 -5.44 68.47 -6.81
N GLU A 474 -6.46 68.21 -5.96
CA GLU A 474 -7.91 68.21 -6.22
C GLU A 474 -8.51 67.02 -7.01
N THR A 475 -9.61 66.36 -6.63
CA THR A 475 -10.73 66.67 -5.74
C THR A 475 -11.53 65.39 -5.39
N ARG A 476 -12.28 65.50 -4.29
CA ARG A 476 -13.37 64.66 -3.77
C ARG A 476 -14.29 63.94 -4.79
N GLY A 477 -14.80 62.77 -4.37
CA GLY A 477 -16.26 62.55 -4.34
C GLY A 477 -16.84 61.34 -5.08
N HIS A 478 -17.39 60.40 -4.28
CA HIS A 478 -18.53 59.49 -4.50
C HIS A 478 -18.74 58.71 -5.81
N GLY A 479 -18.97 57.41 -5.62
CA GLY A 479 -19.58 56.46 -6.55
C GLY A 479 -19.54 55.05 -5.99
#